data_AF-A0A1G2GYD2-F1
#
_entry.id   AF-A0A1G2GYD2-F1
#
_cell.length_a   1.000
_cell.length_b   1.000
_cell.length_c   1.000
_cell.angle_alpha   90.00
_cell.angle_beta   90.00
_cell.angle_gamma   90.00
#
_symmetry.space_group_name_H-M   'P 1'
#
loop_
_entity.id
_entity.type
_entity.pdbx_description
1 polymer ?
#
loop_
_entity_poly.entity_id
_entity_poly.type
_entity_poly.pdbx_seq_one_letter_code
_entity_poly.pdbx_strand_id
1 'polypeptide(L)'
;MNMRLLPIIYRYTTLAKTTSMIGFSFLLGLVAQLSPSTVSAACDRTKEICNPIQAKTFGQLVEAIAKAITAIGIPLVAIFLVWSGFLFVTARGNEEQLKRAKATFFWSLVGGAVVIGARALAVAIVNFAKGLG
;
A
#
# COMPACT_ATOMS: atom_id res chain seq x y z
N MET A 1 9.70 -33.96 38.57
CA MET A 1 9.65 -33.23 37.28
C MET A 1 11.06 -32.82 36.90
N ASN A 2 11.48 -33.18 35.69
CA ASN A 2 12.89 -33.30 35.30
C ASN A 2 13.53 -31.92 35.03
N MET A 3 14.50 -31.53 35.85
CA MET A 3 15.17 -30.21 35.86
C MET A 3 15.96 -29.86 34.58
N ARG A 4 16.05 -30.79 33.61
CA ARG A 4 16.83 -30.67 32.37
C ARG A 4 16.08 -30.06 31.18
N LEU A 5 14.76 -29.87 31.28
CA LEU A 5 13.93 -29.34 30.17
C LEU A 5 13.67 -27.82 30.24
N LEU A 6 13.94 -27.18 31.39
CA LEU A 6 13.78 -25.74 31.59
C LEU A 6 14.54 -24.85 30.56
N PRO A 7 15.80 -25.12 30.18
CA PRO A 7 16.51 -24.25 29.24
C PRO A 7 15.97 -24.34 27.81
N ILE A 8 15.34 -25.46 27.43
CA ILE A 8 14.80 -25.69 26.08
C ILE A 8 13.47 -24.93 25.93
N ILE A 9 12.62 -24.99 26.94
CA ILE A 9 11.31 -24.31 26.95
C ILE A 9 11.49 -22.79 26.98
N TYR A 10 12.45 -22.27 27.78
CA TYR A 10 12.75 -20.83 27.86
C TYR A 10 13.28 -20.26 26.53
N ARG A 11 14.05 -21.05 25.77
CA ARG A 11 14.58 -20.65 24.46
C ARG A 11 13.49 -20.61 23.39
N TYR A 12 12.49 -21.47 23.48
CA TYR A 12 11.35 -21.50 22.55
C TYR A 12 10.40 -20.31 22.78
N THR A 13 10.14 -19.93 24.03
CA THR A 13 9.29 -18.76 24.35
C THR A 13 9.96 -17.43 24.03
N THR A 14 11.28 -17.31 24.14
CA THR A 14 12.02 -16.11 23.71
C THR A 14 12.09 -15.96 22.19
N LEU A 15 12.26 -17.05 21.43
CA LEU A 15 12.23 -17.06 19.96
C LEU A 15 10.84 -16.73 19.38
N ALA A 16 9.76 -17.18 20.02
CA ALA A 16 8.39 -16.86 19.60
C ALA A 16 8.01 -15.39 19.87
N LYS A 17 8.59 -14.77 20.90
CA LYS A 17 8.32 -13.36 21.26
C LYS A 17 9.02 -12.37 20.34
N THR A 18 10.24 -12.67 19.88
CA THR A 18 10.99 -11.83 18.92
C THR A 18 10.40 -11.89 17.51
N THR A 19 9.89 -13.03 17.06
CA THR A 19 9.21 -13.13 15.74
C THR A 19 7.92 -12.32 15.67
N SER A 20 7.18 -12.22 16.79
CA SER A 20 5.97 -11.38 16.89
C SER A 20 6.28 -9.87 16.87
N MET A 21 7.38 -9.44 17.50
CA MET A 21 7.77 -8.02 17.54
C MET A 21 8.29 -7.48 16.19
N ILE A 22 9.01 -8.31 15.42
CA ILE A 22 9.49 -7.92 14.08
C ILE A 22 8.30 -7.70 13.12
N GLY A 23 7.29 -8.55 13.19
CA GLY A 23 6.05 -8.39 12.41
C GLY A 23 5.29 -7.11 12.77
N PHE A 24 5.22 -6.77 14.06
CA PHE A 24 4.54 -5.56 14.53
C PHE A 24 5.30 -4.28 14.15
N SER A 25 6.63 -4.26 14.21
CA SER A 25 7.46 -3.12 13.78
C SER A 25 7.41 -2.89 12.27
N PHE A 26 7.30 -3.94 11.46
CA PHE A 26 7.11 -3.80 10.01
C PHE A 26 5.74 -3.20 9.67
N LEU A 27 4.70 -3.59 10.41
CA LEU A 27 3.33 -3.10 10.24
C LEU A 27 3.19 -1.63 10.72
N LEU A 28 3.90 -1.25 11.78
CA LEU A 28 3.97 0.12 12.28
C LEU A 28 4.79 1.04 11.35
N GLY A 29 5.88 0.52 10.78
CA GLY A 29 6.65 1.21 9.74
C GLY A 29 5.85 1.45 8.46
N LEU A 30 5.05 0.46 8.03
CA LEU A 30 4.14 0.58 6.89
C LEU A 30 3.04 1.63 7.14
N VAL A 31 2.54 1.74 8.38
CA VAL A 31 1.56 2.76 8.78
C VAL A 31 2.15 4.17 8.79
N ALA A 32 3.41 4.34 9.22
CA ALA A 32 4.05 5.67 9.22
C ALA A 32 4.26 6.23 7.79
N GLN A 33 4.43 5.36 6.80
CA GLN A 33 4.51 5.74 5.38
C GLN A 33 3.15 6.10 4.75
N LEU A 34 2.03 5.84 5.45
CA LEU A 34 0.69 6.30 5.06
C LEU A 34 0.39 7.71 5.61
N SER A 35 1.42 8.51 5.88
CA SER A 35 1.24 9.93 6.17
C SER A 35 0.56 10.58 4.95
N PRO A 36 -0.67 11.11 5.07
CA PRO A 36 -1.28 11.85 3.98
C PRO A 36 -0.40 13.06 3.71
N SER A 37 0.21 13.12 2.52
CA SER A 37 0.92 14.31 2.07
C SER A 37 -0.10 15.43 2.05
N THR A 38 -0.03 16.34 3.01
CA THR A 38 -0.86 17.54 3.01
C THR A 38 -0.46 18.35 1.79
N VAL A 39 -1.39 18.48 0.84
CA VAL A 39 -1.22 19.34 -0.31
C VAL A 39 -1.27 20.78 0.21
N SER A 40 -0.10 21.31 0.55
CA SER A 40 0.06 22.71 0.93
C SER A 40 -0.15 23.56 -0.32
N ALA A 41 -1.32 24.20 -0.41
CA ALA A 41 -1.58 25.25 -1.40
C ALA A 41 -0.80 26.51 -1.01
N ALA A 42 0.41 26.66 -1.55
CA ALA A 42 1.19 27.89 -1.43
C ALA A 42 0.61 28.94 -2.39
N CYS A 43 -0.54 29.52 -2.08
CA CYS A 43 -1.04 30.66 -2.86
C CYS A 43 -1.80 31.67 -1.97
N ASP A 44 -1.60 32.95 -2.28
CA ASP A 44 -2.18 34.09 -1.57
C ASP A 44 -3.67 34.24 -1.96
N ARG A 45 -4.55 33.95 -0.98
CA ARG A 45 -6.03 33.96 -1.13
C ARG A 45 -6.61 35.33 -1.46
N THR A 46 -5.79 36.38 -1.40
CA THR A 46 -6.20 37.78 -1.54
C THR A 46 -6.14 38.30 -2.97
N LYS A 47 -5.45 37.60 -3.89
CA LYS A 47 -5.28 38.05 -5.28
C LYS A 47 -5.85 37.11 -6.34
N GLU A 48 -5.95 35.80 -6.10
CA GLU A 48 -6.45 34.84 -7.09
C GLU A 48 -7.15 33.62 -6.45
N ILE A 49 -8.05 32.98 -7.21
CA ILE A 49 -8.58 31.64 -6.85
C ILE A 49 -7.41 30.66 -6.86
N CYS A 50 -6.94 30.29 -5.67
CA CYS A 50 -5.84 29.34 -5.50
C CYS A 50 -6.26 27.97 -6.03
N ASN A 51 -5.65 27.50 -7.12
CA ASN A 51 -5.86 26.15 -7.62
C ASN A 51 -5.25 25.15 -6.63
N PRO A 52 -6.06 24.35 -5.89
CA PRO A 52 -5.54 23.37 -4.92
C PRO A 52 -4.72 22.26 -5.58
N ILE A 53 -4.80 22.12 -6.90
CA ILE A 53 -4.02 21.17 -7.70
C ILE A 53 -2.67 21.78 -8.17
N GLN A 54 -2.47 23.11 -8.04
CA GLN A 54 -1.24 23.84 -8.41
C GLN A 54 -0.66 23.53 -9.81
N ALA A 55 -1.48 22.99 -10.71
CA ALA A 55 -1.06 22.68 -12.07
C ALA A 55 -1.04 23.95 -12.91
N LYS A 56 0.15 24.36 -13.35
CA LYS A 56 0.34 25.47 -14.31
C LYS A 56 0.36 24.99 -15.76
N THR A 57 0.52 23.67 -15.97
CA THR A 57 0.59 23.03 -17.29
C THR A 57 -0.19 21.71 -17.31
N PHE A 58 -0.60 21.26 -18.50
CA PHE A 58 -1.32 19.98 -18.68
C PHE A 58 -0.56 18.79 -18.08
N GLY A 59 0.77 18.76 -18.19
CA GLY A 59 1.59 17.71 -17.60
C GLY A 59 1.53 17.68 -16.06
N GLN A 60 1.50 18.84 -15.41
CA GLN A 60 1.36 18.93 -13.94
C GLN A 60 -0.03 18.52 -13.47
N LEU A 61 -1.07 18.76 -14.27
CA LEU A 61 -2.43 18.32 -13.97
C LEU A 61 -2.52 16.78 -13.96
N VAL A 62 -1.97 16.14 -14.99
CA VAL A 62 -1.94 14.67 -15.10
C VAL A 62 -1.12 14.06 -13.95
N GLU A 63 0.02 14.66 -13.60
CA GLU A 63 0.84 14.19 -12.48
C GLU A 63 0.12 14.32 -11.13
N ALA A 64 -0.59 15.43 -10.89
CA ALA A 64 -1.33 15.65 -9.67
C ALA A 64 -2.52 14.68 -9.51
N ILE A 65 -3.26 14.41 -10.60
CA ILE A 65 -4.34 13.41 -10.60
C ILE A 65 -3.77 12.02 -10.35
N ALA A 66 -2.67 11.64 -11.00
CA ALA A 66 -2.01 10.36 -10.78
C ALA A 66 -1.56 10.20 -9.31
N LYS A 67 -1.01 11.26 -8.69
CA LYS A 67 -0.65 11.27 -7.26
C LYS A 67 -1.87 11.10 -6.36
N ALA A 68 -2.96 11.82 -6.62
CA ALA A 68 -4.18 11.73 -5.83
C ALA A 68 -4.80 10.31 -5.87
N ILE A 69 -4.88 9.71 -7.07
CA ILE A 69 -5.37 8.33 -7.23
C ILE A 69 -4.46 7.34 -6.52
N THR A 70 -3.13 7.51 -6.64
CA THR A 70 -2.16 6.61 -5.99
C THR A 70 -2.25 6.70 -4.47
N ALA A 71 -2.45 7.89 -3.92
CA ALA A 71 -2.56 8.11 -2.48
C ALA A 71 -3.74 7.33 -1.85
N ILE A 72 -4.85 7.19 -2.58
CA ILE A 72 -6.04 6.44 -2.12
C ILE A 72 -5.95 4.97 -2.56
N GLY A 73 -5.36 4.69 -3.73
CA GLY A 73 -5.27 3.36 -4.30
C GLY A 73 -4.36 2.41 -3.52
N ILE A 74 -3.22 2.89 -3.02
CA ILE A 74 -2.28 2.07 -2.23
C ILE A 74 -2.92 1.49 -0.95
N PRO A 75 -3.51 2.30 -0.04
CA PRO A 75 -4.13 1.75 1.16
C PRO A 75 -5.32 0.84 0.84
N LEU A 76 -6.08 1.14 -0.22
CA LEU A 76 -7.18 0.30 -0.67
C LEU A 76 -6.69 -1.10 -1.10
N VAL A 77 -5.65 -1.16 -1.92
CA VAL A 77 -5.04 -2.43 -2.35
C VAL A 77 -4.52 -3.23 -1.15
N ALA A 78 -3.89 -2.56 -0.18
CA ALA A 78 -3.40 -3.23 1.03
C ALA A 78 -4.53 -3.90 1.83
N ILE A 79 -5.68 -3.23 1.99
CA ILE A 79 -6.87 -3.79 2.65
C ILE A 79 -7.37 -5.05 1.91
N PHE A 80 -7.50 -4.97 0.59
CA PHE A 80 -7.95 -6.11 -0.23
C PHE A 80 -6.96 -7.29 -0.18
N LEU A 81 -5.67 -7.01 -0.06
CA LEU A 81 -4.65 -8.05 0.06
C LEU A 81 -4.74 -8.77 1.41
N VAL A 82 -4.90 -8.03 2.50
CA VAL A 82 -5.13 -8.59 3.85
C VAL A 82 -6.42 -9.40 3.89
N TRP A 83 -7.50 -8.90 3.29
CA TRP A 83 -8.77 -9.61 3.20
C TRP A 83 -8.65 -10.96 2.47
N SER A 84 -7.93 -10.98 1.35
CA SER A 84 -7.66 -12.22 0.62
C SER A 84 -6.84 -13.23 1.46
N GLY A 85 -5.87 -12.75 2.24
CA GLY A 85 -5.08 -13.57 3.15
C GLY A 85 -5.92 -14.21 4.25
N PHE A 86 -6.86 -13.45 4.84
CA PHE A 86 -7.80 -14.00 5.82
C PHE A 86 -8.63 -15.12 5.22
N LEU A 87 -9.12 -14.95 3.99
CA LEU A 87 -9.93 -15.95 3.30
C LEU A 87 -9.15 -17.25 3.01
N PHE A 88 -7.85 -17.17 2.76
CA PHE A 88 -6.98 -18.34 2.65
C PHE A 88 -6.86 -19.11 3.97
N VAL A 89 -6.74 -18.41 5.10
CA VAL A 89 -6.63 -19.03 6.43
C VAL A 89 -7.96 -19.67 6.86
N THR A 90 -9.10 -19.05 6.53
CA THR A 90 -10.42 -19.59 6.88
C THR A 90 -10.86 -20.74 6.00
N ALA A 91 -10.33 -20.86 4.77
CA ALA A 91 -10.75 -21.89 3.82
C ALA A 91 -10.51 -23.33 4.34
N ARG A 92 -9.54 -23.57 5.23
CA ARG A 92 -9.31 -24.83 5.98
C ARG A 92 -9.51 -26.16 5.20
N GLY A 93 -9.29 -26.17 3.88
CA GLY A 93 -9.45 -27.36 3.03
C GLY A 93 -10.80 -27.47 2.27
N ASN A 94 -11.71 -26.52 2.41
CA ASN A 94 -12.89 -26.39 1.54
C ASN A 94 -12.45 -25.83 0.18
N GLU A 95 -12.54 -26.66 -0.87
CA GLU A 95 -12.13 -26.29 -2.24
C GLU A 95 -12.85 -25.05 -2.77
N GLU A 96 -14.12 -24.87 -2.43
CA GLU A 96 -14.91 -23.73 -2.90
C GLU A 96 -14.40 -22.41 -2.30
N GLN A 97 -14.14 -22.41 -0.98
CA GLN A 97 -13.58 -21.22 -0.32
C GLN A 97 -12.16 -20.94 -0.77
N LEU A 98 -11.36 -21.98 -1.02
CA LEU A 98 -10.00 -21.83 -1.53
C LEU A 98 -9.99 -21.24 -2.94
N LYS A 99 -10.93 -21.64 -3.81
CA LYS A 99 -11.09 -21.06 -5.14
C LYS A 99 -11.47 -19.59 -5.07
N ARG A 100 -12.37 -19.21 -4.15
CA ARG A 100 -12.74 -17.81 -3.90
C ARG A 100 -11.55 -17.00 -3.37
N ALA A 101 -10.79 -17.53 -2.41
CA ALA A 101 -9.58 -16.88 -1.89
C ALA A 101 -8.54 -16.59 -2.98
N LYS A 102 -8.28 -17.58 -3.86
CA LYS A 102 -7.40 -17.41 -5.02
C LYS A 102 -7.92 -16.33 -5.97
N ALA A 103 -9.19 -16.38 -6.33
CA ALA A 103 -9.80 -15.39 -7.23
C ALA A 103 -9.68 -13.98 -6.65
N THR A 104 -10.02 -13.79 -5.38
CA THR A 104 -9.91 -12.50 -4.69
C THR A 104 -8.46 -12.01 -4.66
N PHE A 105 -7.50 -12.89 -4.38
CA PHE A 105 -6.08 -12.53 -4.39
C PHE A 105 -5.59 -12.08 -5.78
N PHE A 106 -5.97 -12.78 -6.84
CA PHE A 106 -5.66 -12.36 -8.21
C PHE A 106 -6.25 -10.99 -8.53
N TRP A 107 -7.52 -10.74 -8.16
CA TRP A 107 -8.15 -9.44 -8.34
C TRP A 107 -7.45 -8.32 -7.54
N SER A 108 -7.02 -8.60 -6.30
CA SER A 108 -6.21 -7.66 -5.51
C SER A 108 -4.87 -7.35 -6.18
N LEU A 109 -4.22 -8.37 -6.75
CA LEU A 109 -2.95 -8.21 -7.47
C LEU A 109 -3.11 -7.35 -8.73
N VAL A 110 -4.16 -7.61 -9.51
CA VAL A 110 -4.49 -6.83 -10.71
C VAL A 110 -4.82 -5.39 -10.32
N GLY A 111 -5.61 -5.18 -9.28
CA GLY A 111 -5.91 -3.84 -8.76
C GLY A 111 -4.64 -3.07 -8.36
N GLY A 112 -3.72 -3.73 -7.65
CA GLY A 112 -2.42 -3.16 -7.31
C GLY A 112 -1.57 -2.82 -8.54
N ALA A 113 -1.49 -3.74 -9.50
CA ALA A 113 -0.76 -3.55 -10.75
C ALA A 113 -1.32 -2.38 -11.56
N VAL A 114 -2.65 -2.18 -11.59
CA VAL A 114 -3.29 -1.06 -12.28
C VAL A 114 -2.94 0.27 -11.62
N VAL A 115 -2.97 0.36 -10.29
CA VAL A 115 -2.61 1.61 -9.58
C VAL A 115 -1.15 2.01 -9.87
N ILE A 116 -0.24 1.04 -9.82
CA ILE A 116 1.18 1.28 -10.10
C ILE A 116 1.39 1.59 -11.59
N GLY A 117 0.74 0.83 -12.48
CA GLY A 117 0.83 0.97 -13.92
C GLY A 117 0.31 2.31 -14.43
N ALA A 118 -0.81 2.80 -13.89
CA ALA A 118 -1.38 4.10 -14.25
C ALA A 118 -0.39 5.24 -13.96
N ARG A 119 0.28 5.23 -12.80
CA ARG A 119 1.30 6.23 -12.46
C ARG A 119 2.53 6.11 -13.35
N ALA A 120 3.00 4.89 -13.62
CA ALA A 120 4.15 4.65 -14.48
C ALA A 120 3.91 5.19 -15.91
N LEU A 121 2.72 4.93 -16.47
CA LEU A 121 2.31 5.45 -17.78
C LEU A 121 2.20 6.97 -17.80
N ALA A 122 1.58 7.58 -16.78
CA ALA A 122 1.47 9.04 -16.68
C ALA A 122 2.85 9.73 -16.68
N VAL A 123 3.80 9.20 -15.89
CA VAL A 123 5.17 9.74 -15.84
C VAL A 123 5.89 9.54 -17.17
N ALA A 124 5.72 8.38 -17.82
CA ALA A 124 6.32 8.11 -19.12
C ALA A 124 5.86 9.12 -20.19
N ILE A 125 4.55 9.41 -20.25
CA ILE A 125 3.99 10.38 -21.21
C ILE A 125 4.53 11.79 -20.94
N VAL A 126 4.56 12.21 -19.67
CA VAL A 126 5.07 13.55 -19.29
C VAL A 126 6.55 13.69 -19.62
N ASN A 127 7.36 12.65 -19.37
CA ASN A 127 8.78 12.67 -19.68
C ASN A 127 9.03 12.70 -21.19
N PHE A 128 8.25 11.93 -21.97
CA PHE A 128 8.31 11.96 -23.42
C PHE A 128 7.96 13.35 -23.98
N ALA A 129 6.88 13.97 -23.48
CA ALA A 129 6.48 15.31 -23.89
C ALA A 129 7.54 16.38 -23.55
N LYS A 130 8.25 16.26 -22.42
CA LYS A 130 9.36 17.15 -22.04
C LYS A 130 10.62 16.96 -22.89
N GLY A 131 10.82 15.80 -23.51
CA GLY A 131 11.98 15.52 -24.36
C GLY A 131 11.85 16.03 -25.79
N LEU A 132 10.64 16.47 -26.19
CA LEU A 132 10.33 16.99 -27.54
C LEU A 132 10.33 18.52 -27.61
N GLY A 133 10.52 19.23 -26.49
CA GLY A 133 10.68 20.69 -26.42
C GLY A 133 11.98 21.05 -25.72
#